data_AF-A0A1B2YWA4-F1
#
_entry.id   AF-A0A1B2YWA4-F1
#
_cell.length_a   1.000
_cell.length_b   1.000
_cell.length_c   1.000
_cell.angle_alpha   90.00
_cell.angle_beta   90.00
_cell.angle_gamma   90.00
#
_symmetry.space_group_name_H-M   'P 1'
#
loop_
_entity.id
_entity.type
_entity.pdbx_description
1 polymer ?
#
loop_
_entity_poly.entity_id
_entity_poly.type
_entity_poly.pdbx_seq_one_letter_code
_entity_poly.pdbx_strand_id
1 'polypeptide(L)'
;MKNTIKLVSIAVIALSITSCGNDKKNETENDSLEPVVSVENEVANEPMGNPGQNELETSTRSTEMRIDKATLSFKNSASKGVWDAYNAVRVALIASDAEKTKQQAANLAIIFDESNAKLKSAAEAIATTEDLDAQRKAFSQFSNAVQTYFRKNISAGTLYKQHCPMALNGKGADWLSNESSIQNPYYGDKMMNCGSVTATITK
;
A
#
# COMPACT_ATOMS: atom_id res chain seq x y z
N MET A 1 -20.45 -55.95 -6.00
CA MET A 1 -18.99 -55.94 -6.24
C MET A 1 -18.34 -55.29 -5.02
N LYS A 2 -17.30 -55.93 -4.48
CA LYS A 2 -16.71 -55.61 -3.17
C LYS A 2 -15.84 -54.35 -3.24
N ASN A 3 -16.00 -53.53 -2.21
CA ASN A 3 -15.38 -52.24 -1.92
C ASN A 3 -13.86 -52.37 -1.68
N THR A 4 -13.04 -51.40 -2.11
CA THR A 4 -11.73 -51.15 -1.48
C THR A 4 -11.39 -49.65 -1.48
N ILE A 5 -11.68 -49.02 -0.35
CA ILE A 5 -11.17 -47.71 0.05
C ILE A 5 -9.75 -47.94 0.58
N LYS A 6 -8.74 -47.32 -0.04
CA LYS A 6 -7.37 -47.32 0.48
C LYS A 6 -7.17 -46.10 1.36
N LEU A 7 -7.27 -46.31 2.67
CA LEU A 7 -6.75 -45.40 3.70
C LEU A 7 -5.24 -45.58 3.75
N VAL A 8 -4.47 -44.54 3.44
CA VAL A 8 -3.02 -44.51 3.68
C VAL A 8 -2.76 -43.55 4.83
N SER A 9 -2.18 -44.11 5.88
CA SER A 9 -2.03 -43.57 7.21
C SER A 9 -1.04 -42.40 7.28
N ILE A 10 -1.43 -41.43 8.11
CA ILE A 10 -0.67 -40.29 8.60
C ILE A 10 0.43 -40.77 9.55
N ALA A 11 1.66 -40.27 9.38
CA ALA A 11 2.72 -40.35 10.39
C ALA A 11 2.95 -38.94 10.97
N VAL A 12 2.43 -38.69 12.18
CA VAL A 12 2.73 -37.51 12.98
C VAL A 12 4.00 -37.81 13.78
N ILE A 13 5.08 -37.09 13.48
CA ILE A 13 6.30 -37.10 14.30
C ILE A 13 6.11 -36.01 15.36
N ALA A 14 5.80 -36.42 16.58
CA ALA A 14 5.78 -35.55 17.75
C ALA A 14 7.23 -35.31 18.21
N LEU A 15 7.68 -34.06 18.14
CA LEU A 15 8.93 -33.60 18.76
C LEU A 15 8.62 -33.03 20.14
N SER A 16 9.13 -33.73 21.15
CA SER A 16 9.02 -33.42 22.57
C SER A 16 9.76 -32.13 22.93
N ILE A 17 9.07 -31.24 23.63
CA ILE A 17 9.64 -30.08 24.32
C ILE A 17 10.36 -30.53 25.60
N THR A 18 11.65 -30.22 25.72
CA THR A 18 12.39 -30.32 26.98
C THR A 18 12.46 -28.95 27.65
N SER A 19 11.87 -28.91 28.85
CA SER A 19 11.93 -27.86 29.85
C SER A 19 13.32 -27.74 30.50
N CYS A 20 13.76 -26.53 30.84
CA CYS A 20 14.48 -26.21 32.08
C CYS A 20 14.37 -24.71 32.35
N GLY A 21 13.89 -24.36 33.55
CA GLY A 21 13.54 -23.00 33.95
C GLY A 21 14.65 -22.22 34.66
N ASN A 22 14.30 -21.00 35.05
CA ASN A 22 14.85 -20.38 36.25
C ASN A 22 13.85 -19.34 36.79
N ASP A 23 13.37 -19.60 38.01
CA ASP A 23 12.64 -18.67 38.87
C ASP A 23 13.43 -17.38 39.10
N LYS A 24 12.79 -16.21 38.95
CA LYS A 24 12.94 -15.08 39.88
C LYS A 24 11.65 -14.27 39.94
N LYS A 25 10.98 -14.37 41.09
CA LYS A 25 10.03 -13.38 41.61
C LYS A 25 10.71 -12.02 41.76
N ASN A 26 10.00 -10.95 41.44
CA ASN A 26 9.93 -9.81 42.34
C ASN A 26 8.65 -9.00 42.06
N GLU A 27 7.75 -9.02 43.03
CA GLU A 27 6.69 -8.03 43.20
C GLU A 27 7.31 -6.81 43.88
N THR A 28 6.98 -5.59 43.44
CA THR A 28 6.73 -4.49 44.38
C THR A 28 5.79 -3.49 43.73
N GLU A 29 4.68 -3.30 44.42
CA GLU A 29 3.59 -2.35 44.22
C GLU A 29 3.83 -1.15 45.17
N ASN A 30 3.68 0.08 44.68
CA ASN A 30 3.17 1.29 45.40
C ASN A 30 3.32 2.49 44.43
N ASP A 31 2.27 3.15 43.95
CA ASP A 31 1.31 4.04 44.64
C ASP A 31 1.70 5.53 44.56
N SER A 32 0.79 6.26 43.93
CA SER A 32 0.33 7.62 44.25
C SER A 32 1.10 8.90 43.89
N LEU A 33 0.35 9.71 43.11
CA LEU A 33 0.05 11.15 43.23
C LEU A 33 0.76 12.14 42.28
N GLU A 34 -0.11 12.87 41.56
CA GLU A 34 0.14 13.98 40.64
C GLU A 34 0.57 15.29 41.35
N PRO A 35 0.88 16.38 40.62
CA PRO A 35 -0.22 17.29 40.22
C PRO A 35 -0.12 17.95 38.83
N VAL A 36 -1.30 18.14 38.26
CA VAL A 36 -1.78 19.15 37.30
C VAL A 36 -1.19 20.56 37.45
N VAL A 37 -0.90 21.22 36.32
CA VAL A 37 -1.08 22.68 36.14
C VAL A 37 -1.59 22.99 34.72
N SER A 38 -2.78 23.58 34.67
CA SER A 38 -3.41 24.27 33.56
C SER A 38 -2.89 25.70 33.45
N VAL A 39 -2.71 26.24 32.23
CA VAL A 39 -2.84 27.68 31.99
C VAL A 39 -3.47 27.90 30.61
N GLU A 40 -4.75 28.27 30.62
CA GLU A 40 -5.42 29.01 29.55
C GLU A 40 -5.00 30.49 29.63
N ASN A 41 -4.96 31.20 28.50
CA ASN A 41 -5.29 32.62 28.50
C ASN A 41 -5.66 33.09 27.08
N GLU A 42 -6.96 33.34 26.90
CA GLU A 42 -7.52 34.17 25.83
C GLU A 42 -7.53 35.63 26.31
N VAL A 43 -7.13 36.59 25.48
CA VAL A 43 -7.69 37.96 25.51
C VAL A 43 -7.68 38.53 24.09
N ALA A 44 -8.87 38.81 23.59
CA ALA A 44 -9.17 39.57 22.39
C ALA A 44 -8.76 41.04 22.52
N ASN A 45 -8.49 41.72 21.39
CA ASN A 45 -8.80 43.14 21.20
C ASN A 45 -8.70 43.50 19.69
N GLU A 46 -9.85 43.82 19.12
CA GLU A 46 -10.08 44.67 17.93
C GLU A 46 -10.87 45.90 18.45
N PRO A 47 -10.95 47.09 17.79
CA PRO A 47 -10.97 47.24 16.33
C PRO A 47 -10.45 48.59 15.73
N MET A 48 -10.58 48.67 14.40
CA MET A 48 -10.74 49.85 13.52
C MET A 48 -9.52 50.67 13.05
N GLY A 49 -9.27 50.61 11.73
CA GLY A 49 -8.54 51.62 10.97
C GLY A 49 -8.35 51.27 9.48
N ASN A 50 -9.27 51.71 8.64
CA ASN A 50 -9.16 51.88 7.17
C ASN A 50 -9.52 53.37 6.88
N PRO A 51 -9.08 54.08 5.81
CA PRO A 51 -8.57 53.60 4.53
C PRO A 51 -7.36 54.34 3.92
N GLY A 52 -6.76 53.74 2.89
CA GLY A 52 -5.76 54.42 2.06
C GLY A 52 -5.36 53.59 0.85
N GLN A 53 -5.97 53.91 -0.28
CA GLN A 53 -5.68 53.35 -1.60
C GLN A 53 -4.22 53.60 -1.98
N ASN A 54 -3.50 52.56 -2.43
CA ASN A 54 -2.52 52.76 -3.50
C ASN A 54 -2.37 51.48 -4.32
N GLU A 55 -2.70 51.64 -5.59
CA GLU A 55 -2.54 50.68 -6.67
C GLU A 55 -1.04 50.49 -6.92
N LEU A 56 -0.54 49.27 -6.77
CA LEU A 56 0.80 48.92 -7.25
C LEU A 56 0.77 47.50 -7.82
N GLU A 57 0.59 47.47 -9.13
CA GLU A 57 0.95 46.39 -10.05
C GLU A 57 2.18 45.63 -9.56
N THR A 58 2.02 44.38 -9.15
CA THR A 58 3.14 43.46 -8.98
C THR A 58 2.74 42.09 -9.52
N SER A 59 3.05 41.91 -10.81
CA SER A 59 3.53 40.69 -11.44
C SER A 59 3.27 39.39 -10.66
N THR A 60 2.03 38.91 -10.74
CA THR A 60 1.67 37.56 -10.33
C THR A 60 2.18 36.58 -11.39
N ARG A 61 3.49 36.31 -11.40
CA ARG A 61 4.05 35.14 -12.07
C ARG A 61 4.17 33.99 -11.07
N SER A 62 3.06 33.61 -10.46
CA SER A 62 2.87 32.22 -10.06
C SER A 62 2.66 31.47 -11.36
N THR A 63 3.72 30.83 -11.83
CA THR A 63 3.63 29.75 -12.81
C THR A 63 2.70 28.71 -12.20
N GLU A 64 1.41 28.82 -12.50
CA GLU A 64 0.46 27.75 -12.30
C GLU A 64 1.08 26.53 -12.95
N MET A 65 1.45 25.56 -12.12
CA MET A 65 1.78 24.22 -12.55
C MET A 65 0.50 23.68 -13.20
N ARG A 66 0.35 23.91 -14.50
CA ARG A 66 -0.58 23.21 -15.35
C ARG A 66 -0.14 21.76 -15.34
N ILE A 67 -0.52 21.04 -14.29
CA ILE A 67 -0.66 19.60 -14.36
C ILE A 67 -1.86 19.42 -15.27
N ASP A 68 -1.60 19.36 -16.57
CA ASP A 68 -2.52 18.78 -17.53
C ASP A 68 -2.74 17.35 -17.04
N LYS A 69 -3.76 17.15 -16.21
CA LYS A 69 -4.12 15.85 -15.64
C LYS A 69 -4.82 15.06 -16.74
N ALA A 70 -4.09 14.80 -17.83
CA ALA A 70 -4.54 13.96 -18.91
C ALA A 70 -5.01 12.64 -18.32
N THR A 71 -6.21 12.21 -18.71
CA THR A 71 -6.80 10.95 -18.26
C THR A 71 -5.80 9.81 -18.53
N LEU A 72 -5.44 9.07 -17.48
CA LEU A 72 -4.51 7.95 -17.57
C LEU A 72 -4.97 6.98 -18.66
N SER A 73 -4.13 6.81 -19.67
CA SER A 73 -4.43 5.98 -20.85
C SER A 73 -3.26 5.05 -21.16
N PHE A 74 -3.58 3.92 -21.81
CA PHE A 74 -2.60 2.90 -22.18
C PHE A 74 -2.64 2.62 -23.68
N LYS A 75 -1.55 2.06 -24.21
CA LYS A 75 -1.36 1.79 -25.64
C LYS A 75 -2.43 0.89 -26.27
N ASN A 76 -3.01 -0.02 -25.50
CA ASN A 76 -4.02 -0.96 -25.96
C ASN A 76 -4.92 -1.45 -24.81
N SER A 77 -5.99 -2.16 -25.15
CA SER A 77 -6.95 -2.72 -24.20
C SER A 77 -6.30 -3.72 -23.23
N ALA A 78 -5.34 -4.52 -23.68
CA ALA A 78 -4.61 -5.46 -22.82
C ALA A 78 -3.87 -4.73 -21.69
N SER A 79 -3.13 -3.67 -22.01
CA SER A 79 -2.39 -2.85 -21.04
C SER A 79 -3.31 -2.11 -20.07
N LYS A 80 -4.46 -1.65 -20.56
CA LYS A 80 -5.53 -1.08 -19.71
C LYS A 80 -6.10 -2.13 -18.75
N GLY A 81 -6.34 -3.35 -19.23
CA GLY A 81 -6.79 -4.46 -18.40
C GLY A 81 -5.81 -4.83 -17.30
N VAL A 82 -4.50 -4.87 -17.62
CA VAL A 82 -3.44 -5.08 -16.62
C VAL A 82 -3.45 -3.98 -15.54
N TRP A 83 -3.62 -2.72 -15.94
CA TRP A 83 -3.75 -1.62 -14.97
C TRP A 83 -4.98 -1.78 -14.07
N ASP A 84 -6.14 -2.08 -14.66
CA ASP A 84 -7.39 -2.22 -13.90
C ASP A 84 -7.30 -3.34 -12.87
N ALA A 85 -6.75 -4.50 -13.27
CA ALA A 85 -6.57 -5.64 -12.38
C ALA A 85 -5.47 -5.39 -11.32
N TYR A 86 -4.35 -4.75 -11.67
CA TYR A 86 -3.35 -4.30 -10.70
C TYR A 86 -3.96 -3.36 -9.64
N ASN A 87 -4.75 -2.40 -10.10
CA ASN A 87 -5.43 -1.44 -9.23
C ASN A 87 -6.44 -2.13 -8.32
N ALA A 88 -7.17 -3.14 -8.82
CA ALA A 88 -8.09 -3.94 -8.03
C ALA A 88 -7.38 -4.72 -6.91
N VAL A 89 -6.21 -5.32 -7.19
CA VAL A 89 -5.37 -5.95 -6.16
C VAL A 89 -4.92 -4.91 -5.12
N ARG A 90 -4.43 -3.74 -5.56
CA ARG A 90 -4.00 -2.66 -4.67
C ARG A 90 -5.12 -2.21 -3.74
N VAL A 91 -6.32 -2.00 -4.27
CA VAL A 91 -7.50 -1.56 -3.50
C VAL A 91 -7.95 -2.64 -2.50
N ALA A 92 -7.94 -3.92 -2.88
CA ALA A 92 -8.25 -5.01 -1.96
C ALA A 92 -7.26 -5.06 -0.77
N LEU A 93 -5.96 -4.83 -1.05
CA LEU A 93 -4.92 -4.75 -0.01
C LEU A 93 -5.07 -3.54 0.92
N ILE A 94 -5.47 -2.38 0.39
CA ILE A 94 -5.81 -1.19 1.19
C ILE A 94 -6.97 -1.53 2.13
N ALA A 95 -8.02 -2.17 1.60
CA ALA A 95 -9.18 -2.61 2.39
C ALA A 95 -8.88 -3.79 3.34
N SER A 96 -7.65 -4.33 3.33
CA SER A 96 -7.26 -5.52 4.09
C SER A 96 -8.18 -6.73 3.85
N ASP A 97 -8.67 -6.88 2.62
CA ASP A 97 -9.53 -7.99 2.20
C ASP A 97 -8.69 -9.10 1.55
N ALA A 98 -8.37 -10.12 2.33
CA ALA A 98 -7.48 -11.19 1.91
C ALA A 98 -8.06 -12.02 0.77
N GLU A 99 -9.35 -12.38 0.84
CA GLU A 99 -9.99 -13.23 -0.16
C GLU A 99 -10.13 -12.49 -1.48
N LYS A 100 -10.58 -11.24 -1.44
CA LYS A 100 -10.64 -10.40 -2.64
C LYS A 100 -9.27 -10.17 -3.23
N THR A 101 -8.23 -10.01 -2.41
CA THR A 101 -6.85 -9.90 -2.90
C THR A 101 -6.44 -11.14 -3.69
N LYS A 102 -6.72 -12.36 -3.19
CA LYS A 102 -6.44 -13.62 -3.92
C LYS A 102 -7.19 -13.67 -5.24
N GLN A 103 -8.49 -13.36 -5.21
CA GLN A 103 -9.35 -13.37 -6.40
C GLN A 103 -8.86 -12.39 -7.47
N GLN A 104 -8.58 -11.14 -7.10
CA GLN A 104 -8.12 -10.12 -8.06
C GLN A 104 -6.71 -10.44 -8.59
N ALA A 105 -5.85 -11.05 -7.78
CA ALA A 105 -4.54 -11.50 -8.23
C ALA A 105 -4.63 -12.66 -9.24
N ALA A 106 -5.57 -13.60 -9.03
CA ALA A 106 -5.83 -14.66 -10.00
C ALA A 106 -6.34 -14.09 -11.33
N ASN A 107 -7.26 -13.12 -11.28
CA ASN A 107 -7.73 -12.41 -12.47
C ASN A 107 -6.59 -11.69 -13.20
N LEU A 108 -5.72 -11.01 -12.46
CA LEU A 108 -4.55 -10.33 -13.01
C LEU A 108 -3.60 -11.31 -13.70
N ALA A 109 -3.35 -12.48 -13.11
CA ALA A 109 -2.50 -13.51 -13.69
C ALA A 109 -3.01 -13.99 -15.06
N ILE A 110 -4.33 -14.18 -15.20
CA ILE A 110 -4.96 -14.67 -16.45
C ILE A 110 -4.77 -13.70 -17.62
N ILE A 111 -4.56 -12.40 -17.36
CA ILE A 111 -4.36 -11.39 -18.42
C ILE A 111 -2.99 -11.56 -19.08
N PHE A 112 -1.98 -12.09 -18.36
CA PHE A 112 -0.64 -12.24 -18.90
C PHE A 112 -0.51 -13.52 -19.73
N ASP A 113 0.06 -13.35 -20.92
CA ASP A 113 0.54 -14.45 -21.76
C ASP A 113 1.99 -14.85 -21.41
N GLU A 114 2.52 -15.83 -22.14
CA GLU A 114 3.88 -16.33 -21.94
C GLU A 114 4.97 -15.28 -22.23
N SER A 115 4.66 -14.23 -23.00
CA SER A 115 5.61 -13.11 -23.19
C SER A 115 5.85 -12.32 -21.90
N ASN A 116 4.93 -12.43 -20.93
CA ASN A 116 5.00 -11.82 -19.62
C ASN A 116 5.00 -12.85 -18.48
N ALA A 117 5.53 -14.06 -18.72
CA ALA A 117 5.52 -15.18 -17.76
C ALA A 117 5.99 -14.80 -16.34
N LYS A 118 7.00 -13.93 -16.20
CA LYS A 118 7.46 -13.45 -14.88
C LYS A 118 6.40 -12.65 -14.11
N LEU A 119 5.63 -11.80 -14.81
CA LEU A 119 4.54 -11.04 -14.20
C LEU A 119 3.35 -11.94 -13.88
N LYS A 120 3.05 -12.89 -14.78
CA LYS A 120 2.07 -13.94 -14.55
C LYS A 120 2.37 -14.71 -13.26
N SER A 121 3.56 -15.30 -13.13
CA SER A 121 3.94 -16.05 -11.94
C SER A 121 3.98 -15.19 -10.67
N ALA A 122 4.37 -13.91 -10.77
CA ALA A 122 4.32 -13.00 -9.63
C ALA A 122 2.88 -12.70 -9.18
N ALA A 123 1.92 -12.60 -10.10
CA ALA A 123 0.51 -12.44 -9.77
C ALA A 123 -0.08 -13.75 -9.18
N GLU A 124 0.27 -14.91 -9.74
CA GLU A 124 -0.10 -16.23 -9.19
C GLU A 124 0.44 -16.43 -7.77
N ALA A 125 1.64 -15.93 -7.49
CA ALA A 125 2.23 -15.98 -6.15
C ALA A 125 1.41 -15.17 -5.12
N ILE A 126 0.75 -14.08 -5.52
CA ILE A 126 -0.20 -13.38 -4.63
C ILE A 126 -1.46 -14.22 -4.46
N ALA A 127 -2.00 -14.77 -5.55
CA ALA A 127 -3.25 -15.52 -5.54
C ALA A 127 -3.21 -16.80 -4.66
N THR A 128 -2.02 -17.40 -4.51
CA THR A 128 -1.82 -18.63 -3.73
C THR A 128 -1.47 -18.40 -2.25
N THR A 129 -1.45 -17.14 -1.80
CA THR A 129 -1.17 -16.80 -0.38
C THR A 129 -2.44 -16.70 0.46
N GLU A 130 -2.40 -17.23 1.68
CA GLU A 130 -3.57 -17.33 2.56
C GLU A 130 -3.81 -16.09 3.42
N ASP A 131 -2.74 -15.49 3.94
CA ASP A 131 -2.83 -14.36 4.86
C ASP A 131 -2.37 -13.02 4.23
N LEU A 132 -2.84 -11.92 4.80
CA LEU A 132 -2.57 -10.55 4.31
C LEU A 132 -1.08 -10.20 4.29
N ASP A 133 -0.29 -10.70 5.24
CA ASP A 133 1.13 -10.33 5.32
C ASP A 133 1.91 -11.01 4.20
N ALA A 134 1.60 -12.29 3.92
CA ALA A 134 2.12 -13.01 2.77
C ALA A 134 1.70 -12.34 1.44
N GLN A 135 0.43 -11.93 1.32
CA GLN A 135 -0.09 -11.21 0.15
C GLN A 135 0.64 -9.88 -0.08
N ARG A 136 0.83 -9.08 0.97
CA ARG A 136 1.54 -7.79 0.91
C ARG A 136 2.99 -7.96 0.49
N LYS A 137 3.66 -9.00 1.00
CA LYS A 137 5.02 -9.34 0.61
C LYS A 137 5.09 -9.75 -0.86
N ALA A 138 4.20 -10.61 -1.33
CA ALA A 138 4.12 -11.01 -2.73
C ALA A 138 3.77 -9.82 -3.64
N PHE A 139 2.85 -8.96 -3.22
CA PHE A 139 2.47 -7.75 -3.94
C PHE A 139 3.64 -6.78 -4.09
N SER A 140 4.50 -6.63 -3.07
CA SER A 140 5.72 -5.82 -3.21
C SER A 140 6.62 -6.32 -4.34
N GLN A 141 6.79 -7.65 -4.48
CA GLN A 141 7.57 -8.25 -5.56
C GLN A 141 6.92 -7.98 -6.93
N PHE A 142 5.61 -8.22 -7.05
CA PHE A 142 4.86 -7.93 -8.27
C PHE A 142 4.94 -6.45 -8.66
N SER A 143 4.70 -5.57 -7.68
CA SER A 143 4.67 -4.12 -7.84
C SER A 143 6.01 -3.57 -8.34
N ASN A 144 7.12 -4.13 -7.89
CA ASN A 144 8.44 -3.80 -8.43
C ASN A 144 8.61 -4.26 -9.88
N ALA A 145 8.21 -5.48 -10.21
CA ALA A 145 8.35 -6.03 -11.55
C ALA A 145 7.48 -5.30 -12.60
N VAL A 146 6.26 -4.91 -12.23
CA VAL A 146 5.28 -4.33 -13.17
C VAL A 146 5.61 -2.88 -13.59
N GLN A 147 6.50 -2.18 -12.88
CA GLN A 147 6.86 -0.79 -13.21
C GLN A 147 7.41 -0.66 -14.63
N THR A 148 8.24 -1.60 -15.06
CA THR A 148 8.80 -1.60 -16.42
C THR A 148 7.73 -1.85 -17.47
N TYR A 149 6.74 -2.70 -17.17
CA TYR A 149 5.59 -2.92 -18.05
C TYR A 149 4.80 -1.63 -18.26
N PHE A 150 4.42 -0.95 -17.18
CA PHE A 150 3.64 0.29 -17.30
C PHE A 150 4.43 1.43 -17.95
N ARG A 151 5.73 1.59 -17.67
CA ARG A 151 6.57 2.59 -18.36
C ARG A 151 6.58 2.42 -19.88
N LYS A 152 6.47 1.18 -20.37
CA LYS A 152 6.40 0.89 -21.80
C LYS A 152 5.00 1.07 -22.39
N ASN A 153 3.95 0.92 -21.57
CA ASN A 153 2.58 0.80 -22.05
C ASN A 153 1.65 1.97 -21.72
N ILE A 154 2.05 2.92 -20.87
CA ILE A 154 1.35 4.20 -20.74
C ILE A 154 1.37 4.95 -22.08
N SER A 155 0.29 5.66 -22.41
CA SER A 155 0.16 6.49 -23.61
C SER A 155 -0.24 7.94 -23.32
N ALA A 156 -0.89 8.20 -22.18
CA ALA A 156 -1.16 9.55 -21.69
C ALA A 156 -1.37 9.53 -20.16
N GLY A 157 -1.22 10.68 -19.51
CA GLY A 157 -1.45 10.85 -18.08
C GLY A 157 -0.23 10.50 -17.22
N THR A 158 -0.45 10.33 -15.92
CA THR A 158 0.62 10.13 -14.93
C THR A 158 0.35 8.93 -14.04
N LEU A 159 1.37 8.08 -13.86
CA LEU A 159 1.46 7.13 -12.76
C LEU A 159 2.48 7.62 -11.74
N TYR A 160 2.07 7.70 -10.49
CA TYR A 160 2.90 8.06 -9.36
C TYR A 160 3.48 6.80 -8.75
N LYS A 161 4.82 6.70 -8.73
CA LYS A 161 5.51 5.73 -7.89
C LYS A 161 5.52 6.26 -6.48
N GLN A 162 4.90 5.53 -5.57
CA GLN A 162 4.80 5.84 -4.15
C GLN A 162 5.59 4.82 -3.34
N HIS A 163 6.11 5.24 -2.20
CA HIS A 163 6.97 4.43 -1.32
C HIS A 163 6.64 4.66 0.15
N CYS A 164 6.53 3.59 0.95
CA CYS A 164 6.47 3.66 2.42
C CYS A 164 7.71 2.97 2.98
N PRO A 165 8.63 3.69 3.65
CA PRO A 165 9.88 3.12 4.15
C PRO A 165 9.66 2.12 5.29
N MET A 166 8.52 2.23 5.98
CA MET A 166 8.18 1.33 7.10
C MET A 166 7.62 -0.01 6.64
N ALA A 167 7.17 -0.13 5.38
CA ALA A 167 6.55 -1.36 4.87
C ALA A 167 7.46 -2.58 5.04
N LEU A 168 6.83 -3.74 5.25
CA LEU A 168 7.50 -5.04 5.37
C LEU A 168 8.59 -5.07 6.44
N ASN A 169 8.28 -4.54 7.63
CA ASN A 169 9.17 -4.45 8.78
C ASN A 169 10.40 -3.56 8.51
N GLY A 170 10.17 -2.35 7.98
CA GLY A 170 11.22 -1.37 7.72
C GLY A 170 12.10 -1.65 6.50
N LYS A 171 11.73 -2.63 5.67
CA LYS A 171 12.45 -2.93 4.40
C LYS A 171 12.07 -1.96 3.28
N GLY A 172 10.94 -1.27 3.43
CA GLY A 172 10.38 -0.40 2.42
C GLY A 172 9.67 -1.18 1.31
N ALA A 173 8.68 -0.55 0.68
CA ALA A 173 7.98 -1.12 -0.47
C ALA A 173 7.40 -0.03 -1.36
N ASP A 174 7.42 -0.31 -2.67
CA ASP A 174 6.95 0.60 -3.73
C ASP A 174 5.62 0.15 -4.32
N TRP A 175 4.78 1.12 -4.70
CA TRP A 175 3.59 0.89 -5.53
C TRP A 175 3.35 2.01 -6.53
N LEU A 176 2.46 1.75 -7.48
CA LEU A 176 2.01 2.72 -8.47
C LEU A 176 0.58 3.15 -8.15
N SER A 177 0.28 4.43 -8.35
CA SER A 177 -1.04 5.04 -8.23
C SER A 177 -1.32 5.97 -9.41
N ASN A 178 -2.58 6.14 -9.80
CA ASN A 178 -3.02 7.18 -10.74
C ASN A 178 -3.32 8.52 -10.04
N GLU A 179 -3.13 8.58 -8.71
CA GLU A 179 -3.33 9.76 -7.88
C GLU A 179 -2.07 10.03 -7.05
N SER A 180 -1.83 11.31 -6.73
CA SER A 180 -0.73 11.72 -5.86
C SER A 180 -1.04 11.51 -4.37
N SER A 181 -2.33 11.36 -4.01
CA SER A 181 -2.77 10.98 -2.68
C SER A 181 -2.18 9.62 -2.29
N ILE A 182 -1.68 9.52 -1.06
CA ILE A 182 -1.09 8.29 -0.54
C ILE A 182 -2.20 7.39 0.00
N GLN A 183 -2.29 6.18 -0.55
CA GLN A 183 -3.14 5.11 -0.03
C GLN A 183 -2.31 3.83 0.04
N ASN A 184 -1.81 3.54 1.22
CA ASN A 184 -0.80 2.51 1.46
C ASN A 184 -1.40 1.09 1.48
N PRO A 185 -1.05 0.22 0.51
CA PRO A 185 -1.56 -1.14 0.46
C PRO A 185 -0.91 -2.08 1.51
N TYR A 186 0.15 -1.65 2.18
CA TYR A 186 0.95 -2.51 3.08
C TYR A 186 0.49 -2.49 4.53
N TYR A 187 -0.37 -1.56 4.94
CA TYR A 187 -0.79 -1.43 6.34
C TYR A 187 -2.30 -1.22 6.53
N GLY A 188 -3.07 -1.11 5.46
CA GLY A 188 -4.50 -0.78 5.54
C GLY A 188 -4.74 0.47 6.38
N ASP A 189 -5.81 0.47 7.17
CA ASP A 189 -6.23 1.62 7.98
C ASP A 189 -5.17 2.06 9.01
N LYS A 190 -4.30 1.15 9.46
CA LYS A 190 -3.30 1.45 10.50
C LYS A 190 -2.31 2.55 10.08
N MET A 191 -1.96 2.59 8.79
CA MET A 191 -1.01 3.56 8.24
C MET A 191 -1.35 3.91 6.78
N MET A 192 -2.63 4.16 6.51
CA MET A 192 -3.13 4.38 5.14
C MET A 192 -2.40 5.54 4.44
N ASN A 193 -1.96 6.55 5.20
CA ASN A 193 -1.24 7.72 4.68
C ASN A 193 0.30 7.59 4.79
N CYS A 194 0.86 6.45 5.22
CA CYS A 194 2.32 6.28 5.22
C CYS A 194 2.84 6.20 3.79
N GLY A 195 3.69 7.15 3.43
CA GLY A 195 4.49 7.10 2.23
C GLY A 195 4.66 8.46 1.57
N SER A 196 5.33 8.46 0.44
CA SER A 196 5.54 9.64 -0.39
C SER A 196 5.65 9.25 -1.86
N VAL A 197 5.35 10.18 -2.76
CA VAL A 197 5.66 10.04 -4.17
C VAL A 197 7.18 10.15 -4.35
N THR A 198 7.82 9.14 -4.93
CA THR A 198 9.27 9.09 -5.17
C THR A 198 9.65 9.26 -6.63
N ALA A 199 8.72 8.98 -7.55
CA ALA A 199 8.92 9.20 -8.98
C ALA A 199 7.57 9.28 -9.71
N THR A 200 7.59 9.71 -10.97
CA THR A 200 6.45 9.65 -11.88
C THR A 200 6.82 8.91 -13.16
N ILE A 201 5.81 8.30 -13.79
CA ILE A 201 5.86 7.74 -15.13
C ILE A 201 4.81 8.49 -15.95
N THR A 202 5.26 9.25 -16.94
CA THR A 202 4.40 10.13 -17.75
C THR A 202 4.62 9.89 -19.24
N LYS A 203 3.65 10.33 -20.05
CA LYS A 203 3.71 10.38 -21.51
C LYS A 203 3.08 11.63 -22.05
#